data_AF-A0A924VIW7-F1
#
_entry.id   AF-A0A924VIW7-F1
#
_cell.length_a   1.000
_cell.length_b   1.000
_cell.length_c   1.000
_cell.angle_alpha   90.00
_cell.angle_beta   90.00
_cell.angle_gamma   90.00
#
_symmetry.space_group_name_H-M   'P 1'
#
loop_
_entity.id
_entity.type
_entity.pdbx_description
1 polymer ?
#
loop_
_entity_poly.entity_id
_entity_poly.type
_entity_poly.pdbx_seq_one_letter_code
_entity_poly.pdbx_strand_id
1 'polypeptide(L)'
;QKYRAALGSKSPVLVLVDQSHAPIFKRLQDNAKRGRIVEKPNDNVGAVFVLGVTQASTFNVKANSNVESLSLFNVAGMIPGKSREKEFVLFSAHYDHLGKIESVEGDSIANGADDDASGTTAVISLAKYYKQLKNNERTLIFVAFTAEEIGGFGAKYFSSKLNPDDVVAMFNIEMIGKESKFGKNAAFITGYERSDFGAILQKNLAGTDFKFHADPYPSQNLFYRSDNATLAALGVPAHTISTDQIDSDKFYHTVNDELETLDAVNIWSTIKAIALSARTIVAGTDTPKRIPKLEAR
;
A
#
# COMPACT_ATOMS: atom_id res chain seq x y z
N GLN A 1 4.18 0.34 -28.25
CA GLN A 1 3.35 -0.88 -28.43
C GLN A 1 4.20 -2.14 -28.66
N LYS A 2 5.09 -2.18 -29.68
CA LYS A 2 5.95 -3.36 -29.99
C LYS A 2 6.89 -3.79 -28.85
N TYR A 3 7.37 -2.85 -28.03
CA TYR A 3 8.20 -3.15 -26.85
C TYR A 3 7.51 -4.05 -25.81
N ARG A 4 6.25 -3.77 -25.46
CA ARG A 4 5.51 -4.57 -24.47
C ARG A 4 5.22 -5.97 -25.00
N ALA A 5 4.93 -6.10 -26.30
CA ALA A 5 4.76 -7.39 -26.94
C ALA A 5 6.04 -8.24 -26.90
N ALA A 6 7.21 -7.62 -27.15
CA ALA A 6 8.50 -8.32 -27.07
C ALA A 6 8.83 -8.82 -25.66
N LEU A 7 8.53 -8.03 -24.62
CA LEU A 7 8.71 -8.45 -23.23
C LEU A 7 7.73 -9.54 -22.77
N GLY A 8 6.56 -9.63 -23.40
CA GLY A 8 5.56 -10.66 -23.13
C GLY A 8 5.76 -11.95 -23.93
N SER A 9 6.80 -12.04 -24.75
CA SER A 9 7.06 -13.21 -25.58
C SER A 9 7.38 -14.45 -24.74
N LYS A 10 6.86 -15.61 -25.17
CA LYS A 10 7.18 -16.94 -24.61
C LYS A 10 8.39 -17.59 -25.28
N SER A 11 8.99 -16.93 -26.27
CA SER A 11 10.15 -17.40 -27.02
C SER A 11 11.23 -16.31 -27.04
N PRO A 12 12.52 -16.65 -27.16
CA PRO A 12 13.58 -15.65 -27.19
C PRO A 12 13.40 -14.72 -28.39
N VAL A 13 13.49 -13.42 -28.14
CA VAL A 13 13.32 -12.39 -29.18
C VAL A 13 14.55 -11.50 -29.23
N LEU A 14 15.09 -11.30 -30.42
CA LEU A 14 16.03 -10.22 -30.70
C LEU A 14 15.25 -9.02 -31.24
N VAL A 15 15.38 -7.88 -30.58
CA VAL A 15 14.76 -6.61 -30.99
C VAL A 15 15.86 -5.66 -31.42
N LEU A 16 15.89 -5.39 -32.73
CA LEU A 16 16.72 -4.35 -33.31
C LEU A 16 16.05 -2.99 -33.10
N VAL A 17 16.73 -2.10 -32.39
CA VAL A 17 16.23 -0.78 -32.01
C VAL A 17 16.94 0.25 -32.87
N ASP A 18 16.17 1.03 -33.63
CA ASP A 18 16.70 2.09 -34.47
C ASP A 18 17.41 3.17 -33.63
N GLN A 19 18.46 3.79 -34.20
CA GLN A 19 19.27 4.80 -33.52
C GLN A 19 18.46 6.01 -33.03
N SER A 20 17.38 6.36 -33.73
CA SER A 20 16.45 7.43 -33.33
C SER A 20 15.80 7.19 -31.96
N HIS A 21 15.81 5.96 -31.45
CA HIS A 21 15.28 5.59 -30.14
C HIS A 21 16.34 5.49 -29.04
N ALA A 22 17.58 5.94 -29.28
CA ALA A 22 18.67 5.88 -28.30
C ALA A 22 18.31 6.44 -26.90
N PRO A 23 17.57 7.57 -26.76
CA PRO A 23 17.19 8.06 -25.43
C PRO A 23 16.27 7.11 -24.67
N ILE A 24 15.33 6.46 -25.36
CA ILE A 24 14.43 5.47 -24.75
C ILE A 24 15.22 4.20 -24.40
N PHE A 25 16.07 3.73 -25.32
CA PHE A 25 16.93 2.58 -25.10
C PHE A 25 17.82 2.77 -23.87
N LYS A 26 18.38 3.97 -23.67
CA LYS A 26 19.19 4.29 -22.49
C LYS A 26 18.41 4.11 -21.20
N ARG A 27 17.18 4.64 -21.12
CA ARG A 27 16.29 4.45 -19.96
C ARG A 27 15.97 2.98 -19.70
N LEU A 28 15.75 2.20 -20.75
CA LEU A 28 15.49 0.76 -20.65
C LEU A 28 16.72 0.00 -20.13
N GLN A 29 17.90 0.32 -20.65
CA GLN A 29 19.16 -0.25 -20.21
C GLN A 29 19.40 0.05 -18.73
N ASP A 30 19.19 1.29 -18.29
CA ASP A 30 19.39 1.68 -16.90
C ASP A 30 18.42 0.94 -15.96
N ASN A 31 17.16 0.75 -16.37
CA ASN A 31 16.18 -0.05 -15.62
C ASN A 31 16.54 -1.54 -15.57
N ALA A 32 17.09 -2.11 -16.63
CA ALA A 32 17.46 -3.53 -16.67
C ALA A 32 18.65 -3.85 -15.74
N LYS A 33 19.53 -2.87 -15.48
CA LYS A 33 20.72 -3.04 -14.63
C LYS A 33 20.41 -3.00 -13.12
N ARG A 34 19.29 -2.43 -12.70
CA ARG A 34 18.94 -2.24 -11.28
C ARG A 34 18.46 -3.51 -10.57
N GLY A 35 18.36 -4.64 -11.27
CA GLY A 35 17.69 -5.84 -10.74
C GLY A 35 16.18 -5.63 -10.62
N ARG A 36 15.44 -6.71 -10.35
CA ARG A 36 13.99 -6.64 -10.10
C ARG A 36 13.62 -7.62 -9.01
N ILE A 37 12.77 -7.17 -8.09
CA ILE A 37 12.10 -8.06 -7.13
C ILE A 37 10.84 -8.58 -7.82
N VAL A 38 10.65 -9.90 -7.77
CA VAL A 38 9.50 -10.59 -8.37
C VAL A 38 9.05 -11.70 -7.43
N GLU A 39 7.74 -11.97 -7.35
CA GLU A 39 7.20 -13.09 -6.56
C GLU A 39 7.75 -14.43 -7.02
N LYS A 40 7.90 -14.58 -8.34
CA LYS A 40 8.48 -15.74 -8.98
C LYS A 40 9.31 -15.31 -10.19
N PRO A 41 10.54 -15.81 -10.36
CA PRO A 41 11.28 -15.66 -11.61
C PRO A 41 10.43 -16.16 -12.77
N ASN A 42 10.39 -15.39 -13.86
CA ASN A 42 9.60 -15.76 -15.02
C ASN A 42 10.32 -16.87 -15.80
N ASP A 43 9.59 -17.91 -16.19
CA ASP A 43 10.13 -18.99 -17.02
C ASP A 43 10.30 -18.56 -18.50
N ASN A 44 9.84 -17.36 -18.85
CA ASN A 44 9.91 -16.81 -20.21
C ASN A 44 11.36 -16.56 -20.65
N VAL A 45 11.63 -16.93 -21.90
CA VAL A 45 12.92 -16.72 -22.54
C VAL A 45 13.11 -15.23 -22.84
N GLY A 46 14.25 -14.68 -22.41
CA GLY A 46 14.51 -13.24 -22.42
C GLY A 46 14.46 -12.58 -23.80
N ALA A 47 14.10 -11.29 -23.82
CA ALA A 47 14.23 -10.42 -24.99
C ALA A 47 15.57 -9.67 -24.95
N VAL A 48 16.32 -9.69 -26.06
CA VAL A 48 17.56 -8.95 -26.22
C VAL A 48 17.29 -7.74 -27.11
N PHE A 49 17.61 -6.54 -26.62
CA PHE A 49 17.48 -5.31 -27.40
C PHE A 49 18.87 -4.84 -27.84
N VAL A 50 19.02 -4.51 -29.13
CA VAL A 50 20.29 -4.03 -29.70
C VAL A 50 20.04 -2.71 -30.42
N LEU A 51 20.70 -1.64 -29.98
CA LEU A 51 20.57 -0.30 -30.55
C LEU A 51 21.48 -0.10 -31.77
N GLY A 52 20.98 0.57 -32.80
CA GLY A 52 21.78 1.05 -33.93
C GLY A 52 22.10 -0.01 -35.00
N VAL A 53 21.61 -1.24 -34.81
CA VAL A 53 21.74 -2.33 -35.78
C VAL A 53 20.45 -2.44 -36.56
N THR A 54 20.51 -2.28 -37.89
CA THR A 54 19.33 -2.34 -38.77
C THR A 54 19.08 -3.73 -39.36
N GLN A 55 20.10 -4.58 -39.39
CA GLN A 55 20.02 -5.98 -39.83
C GLN A 55 21.05 -6.83 -39.08
N ALA A 56 20.67 -8.05 -38.70
CA ALA A 56 21.57 -9.04 -38.10
C ALA A 56 21.40 -10.38 -38.83
N SER A 57 22.48 -10.95 -39.37
CA SER A 57 22.47 -12.25 -40.05
C SER A 57 22.72 -13.41 -39.08
N THR A 58 23.55 -13.20 -38.05
CA THR A 58 23.78 -14.14 -36.94
C THR A 58 23.98 -13.37 -35.65
N PHE A 59 23.61 -13.98 -34.51
CA PHE A 59 23.88 -13.43 -33.18
C PHE A 59 24.04 -14.57 -32.18
N ASN A 60 24.87 -14.35 -31.17
CA ASN A 60 24.99 -15.21 -30.00
C ASN A 60 25.01 -14.32 -28.76
N VAL A 61 24.05 -14.52 -27.87
CA VAL A 61 23.89 -13.72 -26.66
C VAL A 61 23.81 -14.66 -25.47
N LYS A 62 24.73 -14.47 -24.52
CA LYS A 62 24.70 -15.16 -23.24
C LYS A 62 24.50 -14.14 -22.14
N ALA A 63 23.49 -14.36 -21.31
CA ALA A 63 23.24 -13.57 -20.11
C ALA A 63 23.13 -14.52 -18.93
N ASN A 64 23.76 -14.15 -17.82
CA ASN A 64 23.61 -14.84 -16.54
C ASN A 64 22.89 -13.88 -15.60
N SER A 65 21.93 -14.39 -14.83
CA SER A 65 21.25 -13.65 -13.78
C SER A 65 21.52 -14.32 -12.43
N ASN A 66 21.87 -13.52 -11.44
CA ASN A 66 21.87 -13.98 -10.05
C ASN A 66 20.46 -13.84 -9.51
N VAL A 67 19.93 -14.92 -8.92
CA VAL A 67 18.62 -14.93 -8.28
C VAL A 67 18.83 -15.22 -6.81
N GLU A 68 18.41 -14.28 -5.97
CA GLU A 68 18.46 -14.41 -4.52
C GLU A 68 17.03 -14.43 -3.98
N SER A 69 16.76 -15.35 -3.07
CA SER A 69 15.46 -15.45 -2.40
C SER A 69 15.44 -14.51 -1.19
N LEU A 70 14.46 -13.62 -1.16
CA LEU A 70 14.20 -12.74 -0.02
C LEU A 70 13.00 -13.29 0.77
N SER A 71 13.22 -13.57 2.05
CA SER A 71 12.14 -13.98 2.96
C SER A 71 11.42 -12.74 3.49
N LEU A 72 10.12 -12.68 3.28
CA LEU A 72 9.24 -11.59 3.69
C LEU A 72 8.18 -12.14 4.66
N PHE A 73 7.84 -11.36 5.68
CA PHE A 73 6.87 -11.77 6.70
C PHE A 73 5.88 -10.65 6.99
N ASN A 74 4.59 -10.92 6.80
CA ASN A 74 3.56 -10.10 7.43
C ASN A 74 3.46 -10.48 8.92
N VAL A 75 3.13 -9.52 9.77
CA VAL A 75 2.85 -9.78 11.19
C VAL A 75 1.37 -9.55 11.44
N ALA A 76 0.66 -10.59 11.91
CA ALA A 76 -0.79 -10.56 12.08
C ALA A 76 -1.19 -11.00 13.50
N GLY A 77 -2.12 -10.27 14.12
CA GLY A 77 -2.80 -10.63 15.35
C GLY A 77 -4.32 -10.64 15.16
N MET A 78 -5.02 -11.50 15.90
CA MET A 78 -6.47 -11.64 15.76
C MET A 78 -7.17 -11.62 17.13
N ILE A 79 -8.31 -10.95 17.20
CA ILE A 79 -9.26 -11.01 18.31
C ILE A 79 -10.55 -11.64 17.78
N PRO A 80 -10.91 -12.87 18.21
CA PRO A 80 -12.13 -13.53 17.75
C PRO A 80 -13.39 -12.70 18.06
N GLY A 81 -14.32 -12.70 17.10
CA GLY A 81 -15.66 -12.14 17.27
C GLY A 81 -16.51 -12.97 18.25
N LYS A 82 -17.59 -12.36 18.74
CA LYS A 82 -18.55 -13.01 19.65
C LYS A 82 -19.71 -13.66 18.91
N SER A 83 -20.55 -12.86 18.24
CA SER A 83 -21.71 -13.37 17.50
C SER A 83 -21.50 -13.48 15.98
N ARG A 84 -20.46 -12.84 15.44
CA ARG A 84 -20.17 -12.78 14.00
C ARG A 84 -18.71 -13.12 13.70
N GLU A 85 -18.24 -14.24 14.24
CA GLU A 85 -16.83 -14.67 14.17
C GLU A 85 -16.28 -14.86 12.74
N LYS A 86 -17.14 -15.10 11.75
CA LYS A 86 -16.77 -15.27 10.34
C LYS A 86 -16.73 -13.95 9.55
N GLU A 87 -17.16 -12.85 10.15
CA GLU A 87 -17.07 -11.51 9.56
C GLU A 87 -15.79 -10.83 10.06
N PHE A 88 -14.90 -10.45 9.14
CA PHE A 88 -13.60 -9.87 9.45
C PHE A 88 -13.57 -8.36 9.27
N VAL A 89 -13.04 -7.65 10.27
CA VAL A 89 -12.68 -6.23 10.18
C VAL A 89 -11.17 -6.11 10.34
N LEU A 90 -10.50 -5.56 9.34
CA LEU A 90 -9.05 -5.45 9.30
C LEU A 90 -8.62 -4.04 9.67
N PHE A 91 -7.61 -3.94 10.52
CA PHE A 91 -6.82 -2.73 10.75
C PHE A 91 -5.39 -3.01 10.30
N SER A 92 -4.89 -2.24 9.36
CA SER A 92 -3.60 -2.49 8.74
C SER A 92 -2.77 -1.25 8.51
N ALA A 93 -1.48 -1.48 8.33
CA ALA A 93 -0.42 -0.55 7.98
C ALA A 93 0.74 -1.37 7.40
N HIS A 94 1.72 -0.76 6.74
CA HIS A 94 2.98 -1.43 6.44
C HIS A 94 4.05 -1.09 7.49
N TYR A 95 5.02 -1.98 7.67
CA TYR A 95 6.13 -1.77 8.62
C TYR A 95 7.49 -1.69 7.94
N ASP A 96 7.58 -1.99 6.64
CA ASP A 96 8.77 -1.68 5.85
C ASP A 96 8.78 -0.22 5.42
N HIS A 97 9.97 0.24 5.05
CA HIS A 97 10.18 1.49 4.33
C HIS A 97 11.35 1.28 3.35
N LEU A 98 11.95 2.36 2.84
CA LEU A 98 12.99 2.33 1.80
C LEU A 98 14.35 1.75 2.27
N GLY A 99 14.59 1.64 3.58
CA GLY A 99 15.82 1.08 4.12
C GLY A 99 17.02 2.02 3.93
N LYS A 100 17.96 1.66 3.05
CA LYS A 100 19.16 2.49 2.77
C LYS A 100 19.05 3.18 1.42
N ILE A 101 19.11 4.51 1.42
CA ILE A 101 19.05 5.36 0.22
C ILE A 101 20.32 6.20 0.06
N GLU A 102 20.36 7.06 -0.95
CA GLU A 102 21.47 7.99 -1.15
C GLU A 102 21.66 8.87 0.09
N SER A 103 22.93 9.07 0.48
CA SER A 103 23.20 9.77 1.73
C SER A 103 22.91 11.27 1.60
N VAL A 104 22.16 11.80 2.56
CA VAL A 104 21.91 13.24 2.73
C VAL A 104 22.52 13.63 4.07
N GLU A 105 23.41 14.62 4.07
CA GLU A 105 24.08 15.13 5.27
C GLU A 105 24.79 14.06 6.13
N GLY A 106 25.19 12.94 5.52
CA GLY A 106 25.89 11.85 6.19
C GLY A 106 24.98 10.75 6.74
N ASP A 107 23.66 10.91 6.68
CA ASP A 107 22.69 9.84 6.94
C ASP A 107 22.29 9.15 5.63
N SER A 108 22.05 7.84 5.66
CA SER A 108 21.59 7.04 4.52
C SER A 108 20.39 6.15 4.87
N ILE A 109 19.91 6.21 6.11
CA ILE A 109 18.81 5.37 6.58
C ILE A 109 17.52 6.16 6.42
N ALA A 110 16.58 5.64 5.62
CA ALA A 110 15.22 6.13 5.60
C ALA A 110 14.44 5.41 6.70
N ASN A 111 14.23 6.09 7.83
CA ASN A 111 13.59 5.49 9.01
C ASN A 111 12.08 5.29 8.83
N GLY A 112 11.41 6.11 8.01
CA GLY A 112 9.98 5.95 7.72
C GLY A 112 9.11 6.25 8.93
N ALA A 113 9.41 7.34 9.64
CA ALA A 113 8.70 7.69 10.86
C ALA A 113 7.21 7.97 10.59
N ASP A 114 6.90 8.74 9.56
CA ASP A 114 5.52 8.91 9.11
C ASP A 114 5.09 7.73 8.25
N ASP A 115 5.99 7.26 7.37
CA ASP A 115 5.76 6.25 6.32
C ASP A 115 6.54 4.94 6.59
N ASP A 116 6.02 3.98 7.35
CA ASP A 116 4.69 4.00 7.99
C ASP A 116 4.73 3.54 9.45
N ALA A 117 5.75 3.97 10.20
CA ALA A 117 5.81 3.75 11.64
C ALA A 117 4.62 4.40 12.37
N SER A 118 4.09 5.51 11.84
CA SER A 118 2.88 6.17 12.37
C SER A 118 1.62 5.29 12.22
N GLY A 119 1.40 4.68 11.04
CA GLY A 119 0.31 3.73 10.79
C GLY A 119 0.47 2.44 11.58
N THR A 120 1.69 1.87 11.64
CA THR A 120 1.98 0.69 12.45
C THR A 120 1.71 0.94 13.94
N THR A 121 2.01 2.13 14.44
CA THR A 121 1.67 2.56 15.81
C THR A 121 0.16 2.55 16.05
N ALA A 122 -0.64 2.96 15.04
CA ALA A 122 -2.09 2.86 15.10
C ALA A 122 -2.59 1.43 15.20
N VAL A 123 -2.07 0.52 14.37
CA VAL A 123 -2.45 -0.91 14.38
C VAL A 123 -2.22 -1.53 15.77
N ILE A 124 -1.04 -1.31 16.36
CA ILE A 124 -0.70 -1.83 17.70
C ILE A 124 -1.60 -1.22 18.77
N SER A 125 -1.86 0.08 18.70
CA SER A 125 -2.69 0.80 19.66
C SER A 125 -4.15 0.34 19.62
N LEU A 126 -4.71 0.14 18.42
CA LEU A 126 -6.06 -0.37 18.22
C LEU A 126 -6.18 -1.81 18.70
N ALA A 127 -5.18 -2.66 18.46
CA ALA A 127 -5.15 -4.03 18.98
C ALA A 127 -5.23 -4.05 20.51
N LYS A 128 -4.44 -3.21 21.19
CA LYS A 128 -4.48 -3.05 22.65
C LYS A 128 -5.84 -2.55 23.13
N TYR A 129 -6.39 -1.53 22.47
CA TYR A 129 -7.70 -0.96 22.80
C TYR A 129 -8.83 -1.99 22.71
N TYR A 130 -8.97 -2.68 21.58
CA TYR A 130 -10.04 -3.66 21.40
C TYR A 130 -9.87 -4.90 22.29
N LYS A 131 -8.63 -5.31 22.58
CA LYS A 131 -8.37 -6.41 23.54
C LYS A 131 -8.87 -6.07 24.94
N GLN A 132 -8.79 -4.82 25.36
CA GLN A 132 -9.30 -4.35 26.64
C GLN A 132 -10.83 -4.19 26.61
N LEU A 133 -11.37 -3.59 25.54
CA LEU A 133 -12.79 -3.26 25.44
C LEU A 133 -13.68 -4.51 25.29
N LYS A 134 -13.20 -5.54 24.59
CA LYS A 134 -13.88 -6.85 24.42
C LYS A 134 -15.35 -6.71 24.00
N ASN A 135 -15.68 -5.78 23.11
CA ASN A 135 -17.04 -5.51 22.65
C ASN A 135 -17.23 -5.77 21.14
N ASN A 136 -16.29 -6.49 20.52
CA ASN A 136 -16.35 -6.82 19.10
C ASN A 136 -17.29 -8.01 18.87
N GLU A 137 -18.28 -7.81 17.99
CA GLU A 137 -19.12 -8.91 17.51
C GLU A 137 -18.46 -9.64 16.34
N ARG A 138 -17.73 -8.88 15.52
CA ARG A 138 -16.90 -9.36 14.40
C ARG A 138 -15.50 -9.75 14.86
N THR A 139 -14.86 -10.63 14.11
CA THR A 139 -13.44 -10.95 14.31
C THR A 139 -12.59 -9.78 13.82
N LEU A 140 -11.69 -9.31 14.67
CA LEU A 140 -10.78 -8.21 14.34
C LEU A 140 -9.41 -8.77 13.99
N ILE A 141 -8.85 -8.32 12.88
CA ILE A 141 -7.53 -8.71 12.41
C ILE A 141 -6.66 -7.46 12.34
N PHE A 142 -5.51 -7.50 13.00
CA PHE A 142 -4.52 -6.41 13.04
C PHE A 142 -3.29 -6.88 12.28
N VAL A 143 -2.92 -6.22 11.20
CA VAL A 143 -1.83 -6.68 10.32
C VAL A 143 -0.85 -5.56 10.02
N ALA A 144 0.43 -5.83 10.21
CA ALA A 144 1.52 -5.05 9.66
C ALA A 144 2.05 -5.77 8.41
N PHE A 145 1.90 -5.14 7.24
CA PHE A 145 2.38 -5.66 5.96
C PHE A 145 3.85 -5.35 5.74
N THR A 146 4.50 -6.20 4.96
CA THR A 146 5.87 -5.99 4.48
C THR A 146 5.89 -5.77 2.98
N ALA A 147 6.95 -5.15 2.49
CA ALA A 147 7.22 -4.94 1.08
C ALA A 147 6.11 -4.16 0.35
N GLU A 148 5.54 -3.15 1.01
CA GLU A 148 4.62 -2.17 0.40
C GLU A 148 5.39 -1.37 -0.66
N GLU A 149 6.50 -0.76 -0.24
CA GLU A 149 7.29 0.22 -1.00
C GLU A 149 7.82 -0.28 -2.34
N ILE A 150 7.98 -1.59 -2.42
CA ILE A 150 8.53 -2.28 -3.59
C ILE A 150 7.45 -2.98 -4.42
N GLY A 151 6.17 -2.88 -4.05
CA GLY A 151 5.04 -3.32 -4.85
C GLY A 151 3.90 -4.05 -4.12
N GLY A 152 3.69 -3.81 -2.82
CA GLY A 152 2.56 -4.36 -2.06
C GLY A 152 2.59 -5.89 -1.92
N PHE A 153 3.78 -6.51 -1.88
CA PHE A 153 3.89 -7.98 -1.88
C PHE A 153 3.24 -8.62 -0.65
N GLY A 154 3.39 -7.99 0.52
CA GLY A 154 2.80 -8.46 1.77
C GLY A 154 1.27 -8.49 1.72
N ALA A 155 0.63 -7.37 1.38
CA ALA A 155 -0.83 -7.30 1.29
C ALA A 155 -1.39 -8.16 0.17
N LYS A 156 -0.68 -8.28 -0.96
CA LYS A 156 -1.11 -9.15 -2.06
C LYS A 156 -1.07 -10.63 -1.65
N TYR A 157 0.00 -11.06 -0.97
CA TYR A 157 0.07 -12.41 -0.42
C TYR A 157 -1.04 -12.64 0.59
N PHE A 158 -1.24 -11.72 1.55
CA PHE A 158 -2.25 -11.85 2.59
C PHE A 158 -3.67 -11.94 2.01
N SER A 159 -4.01 -11.05 1.09
CA SER A 159 -5.30 -11.04 0.39
C SER A 159 -5.56 -12.34 -0.36
N SER A 160 -4.53 -12.95 -0.96
CA SER A 160 -4.67 -14.25 -1.65
C SER A 160 -4.98 -15.43 -0.72
N LYS A 161 -4.78 -15.27 0.58
CA LYS A 161 -5.02 -16.32 1.60
C LYS A 161 -6.38 -16.20 2.28
N LEU A 162 -7.10 -15.10 2.07
CA LEU A 162 -8.41 -14.86 2.64
C LEU A 162 -9.51 -15.10 1.61
N ASN A 163 -10.69 -15.48 2.09
CA ASN A 163 -11.91 -15.31 1.32
C ASN A 163 -12.36 -13.84 1.42
N PRO A 164 -12.33 -13.06 0.33
CA PRO A 164 -12.68 -11.64 0.38
C PRO A 164 -14.15 -11.40 0.74
N ASP A 165 -15.04 -12.38 0.59
CA ASP A 165 -16.46 -12.26 0.98
C ASP A 165 -16.66 -12.28 2.51
N ASP A 166 -15.70 -12.82 3.26
CA ASP A 166 -15.72 -12.80 4.73
C ASP A 166 -15.18 -11.47 5.30
N VAL A 167 -14.48 -10.67 4.47
CA VAL A 167 -13.94 -9.37 4.89
C VAL A 167 -14.98 -8.26 4.73
N VAL A 168 -15.43 -7.72 5.85
CA VAL A 168 -16.44 -6.67 5.91
C VAL A 168 -15.86 -5.30 5.58
N ALA A 169 -14.68 -4.98 6.12
CA ALA A 169 -14.00 -3.72 5.86
C ALA A 169 -12.51 -3.84 6.22
N MET A 170 -11.70 -2.99 5.58
CA MET A 170 -10.29 -2.79 5.91
C MET A 170 -10.03 -1.30 6.11
N PHE A 171 -9.52 -0.99 7.30
CA PHE A 171 -8.96 0.30 7.68
C PHE A 171 -7.46 0.21 7.45
N ASN A 172 -7.01 0.59 6.26
CA ASN A 172 -5.58 0.79 6.03
C ASN A 172 -5.20 2.17 6.57
N ILE A 173 -4.11 2.27 7.32
CA ILE A 173 -3.71 3.48 8.04
C ILE A 173 -2.31 3.80 7.55
N GLU A 174 -2.13 4.95 6.91
CA GLU A 174 -0.84 5.36 6.36
C GLU A 174 -0.58 6.82 6.68
N MET A 175 0.64 7.13 7.13
CA MET A 175 1.14 8.50 7.29
C MET A 175 0.16 9.41 8.05
N ILE A 176 -0.01 9.11 9.35
CA ILE A 176 -0.91 9.85 10.26
C ILE A 176 -0.15 10.78 11.21
N GLY A 177 1.13 11.01 10.96
CA GLY A 177 2.07 11.78 11.77
C GLY A 177 1.99 13.28 11.57
N LYS A 178 1.55 13.77 10.41
CA LYS A 178 1.54 15.20 10.06
C LYS A 178 0.12 15.76 10.01
N GLU A 179 -0.05 17.07 10.24
CA GLU A 179 -1.37 17.71 10.18
C GLU A 179 -1.99 17.58 8.78
N SER A 180 -3.27 17.24 8.72
CA SER A 180 -4.00 17.15 7.45
C SER A 180 -4.10 18.48 6.72
N LYS A 181 -4.25 18.42 5.40
CA LYS A 181 -4.64 19.58 4.56
C LYS A 181 -5.93 20.26 5.02
N PHE A 182 -6.77 19.53 5.76
CA PHE A 182 -8.00 20.04 6.37
C PHE A 182 -7.80 20.62 7.79
N GLY A 183 -6.56 20.67 8.27
CA GLY A 183 -6.18 21.14 9.60
C GLY A 183 -6.19 20.05 10.67
N LYS A 184 -6.09 20.48 11.93
CA LYS A 184 -6.12 19.60 13.10
C LYS A 184 -7.42 18.83 13.23
N ASN A 185 -7.34 17.65 13.84
CA ASN A 185 -8.47 16.74 14.03
C ASN A 185 -9.16 16.39 12.70
N ALA A 186 -8.39 16.24 11.63
CA ALA A 186 -8.92 15.83 10.35
C ALA A 186 -8.01 14.78 9.71
N ALA A 187 -8.63 13.86 8.98
CA ALA A 187 -7.95 12.91 8.11
C ALA A 187 -8.77 12.77 6.82
N PHE A 188 -8.12 12.32 5.75
CA PHE A 188 -8.83 11.96 4.52
C PHE A 188 -8.87 10.45 4.35
N ILE A 189 -9.89 9.98 3.62
CA ILE A 189 -10.07 8.58 3.27
C ILE A 189 -9.98 8.46 1.75
N THR A 190 -9.07 7.61 1.26
CA THR A 190 -8.92 7.35 -0.17
C THR A 190 -10.13 6.60 -0.72
N GLY A 191 -10.60 7.01 -1.91
CA GLY A 191 -11.79 6.42 -2.53
C GLY A 191 -13.06 6.54 -1.69
N TYR A 192 -13.21 7.65 -0.94
CA TYR A 192 -14.33 7.94 -0.05
C TYR A 192 -15.71 7.66 -0.70
N GLU A 193 -15.83 7.93 -1.98
CA GLU A 193 -17.03 7.79 -2.80
C GLU A 193 -17.32 6.37 -3.30
N ARG A 194 -16.39 5.42 -3.12
CA ARG A 194 -16.47 4.06 -3.70
C ARG A 194 -17.30 3.10 -2.86
N SER A 195 -17.56 3.46 -1.61
CA SER A 195 -18.46 2.77 -0.68
C SER A 195 -19.12 3.79 0.25
N ASP A 196 -19.95 3.35 1.19
CA ASP A 196 -20.43 4.19 2.29
C ASP A 196 -19.54 4.08 3.55
N PHE A 197 -18.36 3.45 3.46
CA PHE A 197 -17.40 3.33 4.57
C PHE A 197 -17.08 4.69 5.21
N GLY A 198 -16.64 5.66 4.42
CA GLY A 198 -16.28 6.99 4.93
C GLY A 198 -17.47 7.72 5.55
N ALA A 199 -18.65 7.59 4.96
CA ALA A 199 -19.88 8.18 5.48
C ALA A 199 -20.30 7.57 6.82
N ILE A 200 -20.19 6.24 6.97
CA ILE A 200 -20.41 5.53 8.24
C ILE A 200 -19.44 6.04 9.31
N LEU A 201 -18.15 6.14 8.98
CA LEU A 201 -17.15 6.61 9.93
C LEU A 201 -17.45 8.04 10.39
N GLN A 202 -17.74 8.95 9.45
CA GLN A 202 -18.08 10.33 9.73
C GLN A 202 -19.33 10.45 10.60
N LYS A 203 -20.38 9.67 10.31
CA LYS A 203 -21.60 9.63 11.13
C LYS A 203 -21.31 9.22 12.56
N ASN A 204 -20.43 8.24 12.77
CA ASN A 204 -20.07 7.76 14.10
C ASN A 204 -19.23 8.76 14.91
N LEU A 205 -18.65 9.76 14.27
CA LEU A 205 -17.96 10.86 14.93
C LEU A 205 -18.85 12.06 15.29
N ALA A 206 -20.17 11.97 15.08
CA ALA A 206 -21.10 13.01 15.50
C ALA A 206 -20.91 13.36 16.99
N GLY A 207 -20.70 14.65 17.27
CA GLY A 207 -20.41 15.15 18.61
C GLY A 207 -18.93 15.16 19.01
N THR A 208 -18.02 14.78 18.11
CA THR A 208 -16.57 15.01 18.26
C THR A 208 -16.10 16.10 17.31
N ASP A 209 -14.93 16.69 17.59
CA ASP A 209 -14.32 17.70 16.73
C ASP A 209 -13.60 17.09 15.51
N PHE A 210 -13.47 15.76 15.47
CA PHE A 210 -12.72 15.08 14.42
C PHE A 210 -13.55 14.85 13.16
N LYS A 211 -12.98 15.08 11.98
CA LYS A 211 -13.65 14.91 10.68
C LYS A 211 -12.85 14.07 9.70
N PHE A 212 -13.55 13.16 9.03
CA PHE A 212 -13.06 12.48 7.84
C PHE A 212 -13.52 13.20 6.58
N HIS A 213 -12.57 13.41 5.69
CA HIS A 213 -12.78 14.05 4.40
C HIS A 213 -12.51 13.07 3.24
N ALA A 214 -12.97 13.42 2.05
CA ALA A 214 -12.49 12.75 0.85
C ALA A 214 -11.03 13.13 0.56
N ASP A 215 -10.32 12.24 -0.13
CA ASP A 215 -8.95 12.46 -0.62
C ASP A 215 -8.83 13.81 -1.38
N PRO A 216 -8.03 14.77 -0.89
CA PRO A 216 -7.85 16.06 -1.53
C PRO A 216 -6.87 16.04 -2.71
N TYR A 217 -6.29 14.87 -3.03
CA TYR A 217 -5.26 14.68 -4.07
C TYR A 217 -5.71 13.71 -5.18
N PRO A 218 -6.87 13.92 -5.83
CA PRO A 218 -7.41 12.96 -6.80
C PRO A 218 -6.47 12.68 -8.00
N SER A 219 -5.62 13.63 -8.38
CA SER A 219 -4.63 13.44 -9.45
C SER A 219 -3.53 12.43 -9.10
N GLN A 220 -3.31 12.16 -7.80
CA GLN A 220 -2.31 11.23 -7.30
C GLN A 220 -2.80 9.77 -7.33
N ASN A 221 -4.11 9.54 -7.50
CA ASN A 221 -4.72 8.20 -7.51
C ASN A 221 -4.39 7.36 -6.26
N LEU A 222 -4.36 7.98 -5.07
CA LEU A 222 -3.87 7.35 -3.83
C LEU A 222 -4.62 6.05 -3.46
N PHE A 223 -5.91 5.95 -3.77
CA PHE A 223 -6.70 4.74 -3.53
C PHE A 223 -6.11 3.44 -4.12
N TYR A 224 -5.25 3.55 -5.14
CA TYR A 224 -4.63 2.42 -5.84
C TYR A 224 -3.15 2.24 -5.52
N ARG A 225 -2.59 3.02 -4.60
CA ARG A 225 -1.14 3.14 -4.35
C ARG A 225 -0.73 2.68 -2.94
N SER A 226 -1.53 1.80 -2.36
CA SER A 226 -1.45 1.43 -0.96
C SER A 226 -1.99 0.01 -0.78
N ASP A 227 -1.68 -0.63 0.35
CA ASP A 227 -2.07 -2.01 0.66
C ASP A 227 -3.58 -2.28 0.57
N ASN A 228 -4.41 -1.25 0.80
CA ASN A 228 -5.87 -1.32 0.68
C ASN A 228 -6.32 -1.80 -0.72
N ALA A 229 -5.56 -1.46 -1.76
CA ALA A 229 -5.91 -1.70 -3.16
C ALA A 229 -6.08 -3.20 -3.45
N THR A 230 -5.34 -4.05 -2.74
CA THR A 230 -5.33 -5.50 -2.94
C THR A 230 -6.68 -6.14 -2.58
N LEU A 231 -7.28 -5.76 -1.46
CA LEU A 231 -8.63 -6.21 -1.07
C LEU A 231 -9.73 -5.41 -1.77
N ALA A 232 -9.52 -4.13 -2.03
CA ALA A 232 -10.46 -3.31 -2.80
C ALA A 232 -10.70 -3.89 -4.21
N ALA A 233 -9.65 -4.37 -4.86
CA ALA A 233 -9.74 -5.06 -6.15
C ALA A 233 -10.67 -6.29 -6.11
N LEU A 234 -10.77 -6.95 -4.95
CA LEU A 234 -11.62 -8.11 -4.70
C LEU A 234 -13.03 -7.74 -4.22
N GLY A 235 -13.35 -6.44 -4.18
CA GLY A 235 -14.66 -5.89 -3.84
C GLY A 235 -14.88 -5.59 -2.35
N VAL A 236 -13.85 -5.70 -1.53
CA VAL A 236 -13.89 -5.33 -0.12
C VAL A 236 -13.95 -3.80 0.02
N PRO A 237 -14.74 -3.24 0.96
CA PRO A 237 -14.62 -1.84 1.39
C PRO A 237 -13.29 -1.63 2.13
N ALA A 238 -12.22 -1.47 1.36
CA ALA A 238 -10.86 -1.31 1.84
C ALA A 238 -10.32 0.06 1.44
N HIS A 239 -10.05 0.90 2.43
CA HIS A 239 -9.69 2.30 2.23
C HIS A 239 -8.51 2.69 3.10
N THR A 240 -7.68 3.60 2.58
CA THR A 240 -6.57 4.18 3.33
C THR A 240 -7.03 5.46 4.02
N ILE A 241 -6.73 5.58 5.31
CA ILE A 241 -6.91 6.77 6.12
C ILE A 241 -5.53 7.39 6.32
N SER A 242 -5.38 8.65 5.95
CA SER A 242 -4.11 9.37 6.06
C SER A 242 -4.33 10.84 6.45
N THR A 243 -3.30 11.45 7.02
CA THR A 243 -3.25 12.89 7.26
C THR A 243 -2.15 13.59 6.48
N ASP A 244 -1.32 12.87 5.72
CA ASP A 244 -0.18 13.47 5.04
C ASP A 244 -0.57 14.54 3.99
N GLN A 245 0.31 15.53 3.84
CA GLN A 245 0.22 16.54 2.82
C GLN A 245 1.05 16.17 1.59
N ILE A 246 0.68 15.07 0.92
CA ILE A 246 1.48 14.40 -0.13
C ILE A 246 1.98 15.32 -1.27
N ASP A 247 1.29 16.42 -1.54
CA ASP A 247 1.68 17.39 -2.56
C ASP A 247 2.76 18.39 -2.12
N SER A 248 3.06 18.43 -0.82
CA SER A 248 3.95 19.42 -0.20
C SER A 248 4.86 18.88 0.90
N ASP A 249 4.66 17.63 1.35
CA ASP A 249 5.56 17.00 2.30
C ASP A 249 6.95 16.81 1.68
N LYS A 250 7.94 17.43 2.32
CA LYS A 250 9.34 17.42 1.87
C LYS A 250 10.12 16.25 2.47
N PHE A 251 9.55 15.56 3.46
CA PHE A 251 10.20 14.47 4.17
C PHE A 251 9.82 13.10 3.61
N TYR A 252 8.65 12.98 2.99
CA TYR A 252 8.20 11.77 2.30
C TYR A 252 9.30 11.16 1.40
N HIS A 253 9.57 9.86 1.62
CA HIS A 253 10.61 9.09 0.91
C HIS A 253 12.03 9.69 1.02
N THR A 254 12.37 10.27 2.17
CA THR A 254 13.72 10.79 2.44
C THR A 254 14.28 10.26 3.76
N VAL A 255 15.60 10.43 3.97
CA VAL A 255 16.23 10.15 5.27
C VAL A 255 15.78 11.09 6.38
N ASN A 256 15.03 12.15 6.05
CA ASN A 256 14.54 13.12 7.02
C ASN A 256 13.11 12.84 7.47
N ASP A 257 12.50 11.71 7.06
CA ASP A 257 11.23 11.25 7.63
C ASP A 257 11.46 10.67 9.02
N GLU A 258 11.64 11.57 9.97
CA GLU A 258 12.07 11.30 11.34
C GLU A 258 10.98 11.63 12.37
N LEU A 259 11.09 11.03 13.55
CA LEU A 259 10.13 11.21 14.64
C LEU A 259 9.93 12.69 15.00
N GLU A 260 11.00 13.49 14.94
CA GLU A 260 10.99 14.92 15.24
C GLU A 260 10.14 15.74 14.25
N THR A 261 9.82 15.18 13.08
CA THR A 261 8.96 15.81 12.08
C THR A 261 7.47 15.56 12.31
N LEU A 262 7.11 14.70 13.27
CA LEU A 262 5.74 14.27 13.52
C LEU A 262 5.07 15.02 14.67
N ASP A 263 3.75 15.16 14.59
CA ASP A 263 2.87 15.61 15.67
C ASP A 263 2.20 14.41 16.35
N ALA A 264 2.71 14.02 17.52
CA ALA A 264 2.15 12.92 18.31
C ALA A 264 0.69 13.14 18.74
N VAL A 265 0.24 14.40 18.87
CA VAL A 265 -1.17 14.72 19.16
C VAL A 265 -2.03 14.40 17.94
N ASN A 266 -1.54 14.67 16.74
CA ASN A 266 -2.22 14.30 15.50
C ASN A 266 -2.37 12.77 15.40
N ILE A 267 -1.28 12.01 15.56
CA ILE A 267 -1.30 10.53 15.58
C ILE A 267 -2.35 10.02 16.56
N TRP A 268 -2.29 10.48 17.81
CA TRP A 268 -3.22 10.06 18.86
C TRP A 268 -4.68 10.40 18.51
N SER A 269 -4.94 11.61 18.02
CA SER A 269 -6.28 12.06 17.67
C SER A 269 -6.89 11.24 16.52
N THR A 270 -6.07 10.89 15.52
CA THR A 270 -6.45 10.05 14.39
C THR A 270 -6.73 8.62 14.85
N ILE A 271 -5.87 8.01 15.66
CA ILE A 271 -6.10 6.68 16.25
C ILE A 271 -7.41 6.65 17.04
N LYS A 272 -7.65 7.67 17.87
CA LYS A 272 -8.89 7.79 18.66
C LYS A 272 -10.11 7.92 17.74
N ALA A 273 -10.03 8.71 16.68
CA ALA A 273 -11.11 8.87 15.71
C ALA A 273 -11.42 7.56 14.98
N ILE A 274 -10.39 6.80 14.57
CA ILE A 274 -10.55 5.46 13.97
C ILE A 274 -11.26 4.52 14.95
N ALA A 275 -10.80 4.45 16.21
CA ALA A 275 -11.41 3.60 17.23
C ALA A 275 -12.89 3.94 17.48
N LEU A 276 -13.23 5.23 17.60
CA LEU A 276 -14.59 5.69 17.86
C LEU A 276 -15.52 5.49 16.65
N SER A 277 -15.00 5.73 15.45
CA SER A 277 -15.76 5.66 14.20
C SER A 277 -16.00 4.23 13.71
N ALA A 278 -15.09 3.31 14.00
CA ALA A 278 -15.23 1.89 13.64
C ALA A 278 -16.28 1.15 14.49
N ARG A 279 -16.78 1.73 15.60
CA ARG A 279 -17.58 1.03 16.62
C ARG A 279 -18.80 0.27 16.08
N THR A 280 -19.55 0.85 15.13
CA THR A 280 -20.76 0.20 14.61
C THR A 280 -20.44 -0.90 13.60
N ILE A 281 -19.32 -0.76 12.87
CA ILE A 281 -18.78 -1.83 12.03
C ILE A 281 -18.28 -2.97 12.92
N VAL A 282 -17.48 -2.69 13.96
CA VAL A 282 -16.99 -3.71 14.89
C VAL A 282 -18.12 -4.43 15.64
N ALA A 283 -19.19 -3.71 16.00
CA ALA A 283 -20.37 -4.26 16.66
C ALA A 283 -21.36 -4.98 15.71
N GLY A 284 -21.10 -5.01 14.40
CA GLY A 284 -21.99 -5.66 13.43
C GLY A 284 -23.29 -4.90 13.12
N THR A 285 -23.41 -3.65 13.56
CA THR A 285 -24.58 -2.79 13.27
C THR A 285 -24.54 -2.26 11.84
N ASP A 286 -23.39 -1.76 11.41
CA ASP A 286 -23.19 -1.26 10.04
C ASP A 286 -22.32 -2.22 9.24
N THR A 287 -22.67 -2.47 7.98
CA THR A 287 -21.87 -3.22 7.00
C THR A 287 -21.66 -2.31 5.80
N PRO A 288 -20.43 -1.81 5.55
CA PRO A 288 -20.20 -0.94 4.40
C PRO A 288 -20.50 -1.65 3.08
N LYS A 289 -21.01 -0.90 2.10
CA LYS A 289 -21.29 -1.38 0.74
C LYS A 289 -20.00 -1.83 0.06
N ARG A 290 -20.04 -3.02 -0.54
CA ARG A 290 -18.96 -3.60 -1.34
C ARG A 290 -18.57 -2.66 -2.48
N ILE A 291 -17.29 -2.65 -2.82
CA ILE A 291 -16.75 -1.93 -3.97
C ILE A 291 -16.90 -2.83 -5.21
N PRO A 292 -17.14 -2.30 -6.43
CA PRO A 292 -17.08 -3.10 -7.65
C PRO A 292 -15.72 -3.81 -7.79
N LYS A 293 -15.74 -5.13 -8.01
CA LYS A 293 -14.51 -5.90 -8.25
C LYS A 293 -13.80 -5.39 -9.50
N LEU A 294 -12.48 -5.31 -9.45
CA LEU A 294 -11.70 -5.05 -10.67
C LEU A 294 -11.75 -6.32 -11.53
N GLU A 295 -12.19 -6.19 -12.78
CA GLU A 295 -12.18 -7.30 -13.72
C GLU A 295 -10.75 -7.81 -13.93
N ALA A 296 -10.57 -9.13 -13.88
CA ALA A 296 -9.30 -9.75 -14.21
C ALA A 296 -8.96 -9.43 -15.69
N ARG A 297 -7.83 -8.76 -15.91
CA ARG A 297 -7.28 -8.51 -17.25
C ARG A 297 -6.56 -9.73 -17.80
#